data_AF-A0A1I1Y5B6-F1
#
_entry.id   AF-A0A1I1Y5B6-F1
#
_cell.length_a   1.000
_cell.length_b   1.000
_cell.length_c   1.000
_cell.angle_alpha   90.00
_cell.angle_beta   90.00
_cell.angle_gamma   90.00
#
_symmetry.space_group_name_H-M   'P 1'
#
loop_
_entity.id
_entity.type
_entity.pdbx_description
1 polymer ?
#
loop_
_entity_poly.entity_id
_entity_poly.type
_entity_poly.pdbx_seq_one_letter_code
_entity_poly.pdbx_strand_id
1 'polypeptide(L)'
;MNEIIDVEFKEITDFSNRSTEELTAEANALWEQMEAIGNLGLMMAVKAGMRLIEIKNRVPHGSWEDWVDKNCKFSKRKASNMIKLAEKSRGNDSIFSNRQTFADLGISKVWELLSTTEEVAETVLENENLEDMTVKELREEIRVTKAAYDRIEADRREIEAEAKRAKAEILELKKQLEGPATRSESTEALEAELKELQEKLEKKEQEIKDAKAKQKELIKKEKDKLLAEKEHAKMEAKAEAEKSFKDELESKRAEDRKRIETLEEELAKAEKKLSASGNEKLLQIKIHAETIQNSFDKIKETIEQTEPETAEKMKNFIRAVLDKVKGEL
;
A
#
# COMPACT_ATOMS: atom_id res chain seq x y z
N MET A 1 -50.85 -0.09 -28.48
CA MET A 1 -49.50 0.43 -28.77
C MET A 1 -49.32 1.65 -27.90
N ASN A 2 -48.50 1.57 -26.85
CA ASN A 2 -48.13 2.75 -26.07
C ASN A 2 -47.00 3.44 -26.84
N GLU A 3 -47.26 4.64 -27.35
CA GLU A 3 -46.20 5.54 -27.83
C GLU A 3 -45.27 5.84 -26.65
N ILE A 4 -44.04 5.34 -26.73
CA ILE A 4 -42.96 5.81 -25.89
C ILE A 4 -42.58 7.16 -26.47
N ILE A 5 -42.97 8.23 -25.77
CA ILE A 5 -42.50 9.58 -26.07
C ILE A 5 -40.99 9.55 -25.79
N ASP A 6 -40.20 9.55 -26.85
CA ASP A 6 -38.75 9.63 -26.78
C ASP A 6 -38.38 11.08 -26.43
N VAL A 7 -38.29 11.35 -25.13
CA VAL A 7 -37.84 12.65 -24.64
C VAL A 7 -36.32 12.63 -24.72
N GLU A 8 -35.76 13.18 -25.80
CA GLU A 8 -34.33 13.47 -25.87
C GLU A 8 -33.95 14.38 -24.68
N PHE A 9 -33.28 13.81 -23.69
CA PHE A 9 -32.67 14.56 -22.60
C PHE A 9 -31.54 15.42 -23.18
N LYS A 10 -31.83 16.69 -23.46
CA LYS A 10 -30.79 17.68 -23.73
C LYS A 10 -30.21 18.15 -22.42
N GLU A 11 -28.95 17.79 -22.17
CA GLU A 11 -28.18 18.27 -21.04
C GLU A 11 -28.04 19.81 -21.15
N ILE A 12 -28.64 20.54 -20.20
CA ILE A 12 -28.54 22.01 -20.16
C ILE A 12 -27.15 22.35 -19.62
N THR A 13 -26.26 22.79 -20.49
CA THR A 13 -24.88 23.18 -20.12
C THR A 13 -24.68 24.69 -20.01
N ASP A 14 -25.68 25.50 -20.36
CA ASP A 14 -25.64 26.96 -20.27
C ASP A 14 -26.46 27.46 -19.06
N PHE A 15 -25.75 28.02 -18.08
CA PHE A 15 -26.32 28.55 -16.84
C PHE A 15 -26.31 30.08 -16.80
N SER A 16 -25.90 30.75 -17.88
CA SER A 16 -25.64 32.21 -17.91
C SER A 16 -26.85 33.09 -17.58
N ASN A 17 -28.06 32.59 -17.80
CA ASN A 17 -29.32 33.32 -17.57
C ASN A 17 -29.99 32.98 -16.22
N ARG A 18 -29.29 32.31 -15.32
CA ARG A 18 -29.86 31.77 -14.07
C ARG A 18 -29.31 32.49 -12.86
N SER A 19 -30.15 32.71 -11.85
CA SER A 19 -29.69 33.37 -10.63
C SER A 19 -28.84 32.42 -9.78
N THR A 20 -27.98 32.98 -8.93
CA THR A 20 -27.19 32.21 -7.96
C THR A 20 -28.08 31.40 -7.03
N GLU A 21 -29.21 31.95 -6.60
CA GLU A 21 -30.18 31.28 -5.73
C GLU A 21 -30.83 30.08 -6.43
N GLU A 22 -31.20 30.22 -7.70
CA GLU A 22 -31.74 29.12 -8.50
C GLU A 22 -30.72 28.00 -8.66
N LEU A 23 -29.47 28.33 -9.01
CA LEU A 23 -28.39 27.35 -9.15
C LEU A 23 -28.05 26.68 -7.81
N THR A 24 -28.11 27.42 -6.70
CA THR A 24 -27.90 26.87 -5.35
C THR A 24 -28.99 25.87 -4.98
N ALA A 25 -30.26 26.22 -5.21
CA ALA A 25 -31.38 25.33 -4.95
C ALA A 25 -31.29 24.04 -5.77
N GLU A 26 -30.88 24.13 -7.04
CA GLU A 26 -30.68 22.95 -7.88
C GLU A 26 -29.50 22.09 -7.47
N ALA A 27 -28.36 22.70 -7.13
CA ALA A 27 -27.19 21.95 -6.65
C ALA A 27 -27.55 21.14 -5.40
N ASN A 28 -28.27 21.74 -4.45
CA ASN A 28 -28.76 21.04 -3.26
C ASN A 28 -29.78 19.94 -3.61
N ALA A 29 -30.72 20.18 -4.53
CA ALA A 29 -31.67 19.17 -4.96
C ALA A 29 -30.99 17.98 -5.66
N LEU A 30 -29.94 18.23 -6.45
CA LEU A 30 -29.12 17.17 -7.07
C LEU A 30 -28.31 16.40 -6.03
N TRP A 31 -27.78 17.07 -5.01
CA TRP A 31 -27.12 16.43 -3.87
C TRP A 31 -28.07 15.48 -3.12
N GLU A 32 -29.26 15.96 -2.73
CA GLU A 32 -30.27 15.13 -2.05
C GLU A 32 -30.69 13.91 -2.90
N GLN A 33 -30.82 14.09 -4.22
CA GLN A 33 -31.10 12.99 -5.15
C GLN A 33 -29.95 11.98 -5.21
N MET A 34 -28.70 12.45 -5.23
CA MET A 34 -27.52 11.59 -5.22
C MET A 34 -27.45 10.74 -3.94
N GLU A 35 -27.67 11.34 -2.77
CA GLU A 35 -27.74 10.63 -1.48
C GLU A 35 -28.87 9.59 -1.46
N ALA A 36 -30.06 9.96 -1.94
CA ALA A 36 -31.20 9.06 -2.03
C ALA A 36 -30.91 7.84 -2.91
N ILE A 37 -30.23 8.03 -4.05
CA ILE A 37 -29.80 6.94 -4.95
C ILE A 37 -28.76 6.05 -4.25
N GLY A 38 -27.79 6.63 -3.54
CA GLY A 38 -26.81 5.89 -2.75
C GLY A 38 -27.47 4.98 -1.70
N ASN A 39 -28.36 5.55 -0.90
CA ASN A 39 -29.16 4.86 0.11
C ASN A 39 -30.03 3.75 -0.50
N LEU A 40 -30.67 4.03 -1.63
CA LEU A 40 -31.45 3.05 -2.38
C LEU A 40 -30.57 1.89 -2.85
N GLY A 41 -29.36 2.19 -3.35
CA GLY A 41 -28.37 1.20 -3.75
C GLY A 41 -27.95 0.29 -2.59
N LEU A 42 -27.69 0.84 -1.40
CA LEU A 42 -27.35 0.07 -0.22
C LEU A 42 -28.51 -0.84 0.22
N MET A 43 -29.75 -0.31 0.23
CA MET A 43 -30.93 -1.11 0.52
C MET A 43 -31.13 -2.24 -0.50
N MET A 44 -30.90 -1.98 -1.80
CA MET A 44 -30.96 -3.00 -2.83
C MET A 44 -29.90 -4.09 -2.62
N ALA A 45 -28.69 -3.71 -2.18
CA ALA A 45 -27.63 -4.66 -1.85
C ALA A 45 -28.01 -5.57 -0.67
N VAL A 46 -28.59 -5.02 0.41
CA VAL A 46 -29.15 -5.81 1.53
C VAL A 46 -30.23 -6.78 1.03
N LYS A 47 -31.20 -6.29 0.24
CA LYS A 47 -32.29 -7.12 -0.29
C LYS A 47 -31.76 -8.23 -1.21
N ALA A 48 -30.77 -7.94 -2.05
CA ALA A 48 -30.10 -8.93 -2.88
C ALA A 48 -29.37 -9.97 -2.01
N GLY A 49 -28.67 -9.53 -0.97
CA GLY A 49 -28.03 -10.40 0.02
C GLY A 49 -29.01 -11.38 0.68
N MET A 50 -30.18 -10.90 1.12
CA MET A 50 -31.23 -11.76 1.70
C MET A 50 -31.69 -12.86 0.72
N ARG A 51 -31.82 -12.53 -0.57
CA ARG A 51 -32.17 -13.52 -1.60
C ARG A 51 -31.02 -14.49 -1.87
N LEU A 52 -29.78 -14.00 -1.87
CA LEU A 52 -28.58 -14.83 -2.03
C LEU A 52 -28.39 -15.80 -0.87
N ILE A 53 -28.70 -15.43 0.37
CA ILE A 53 -28.74 -16.34 1.52
C ILE A 53 -29.69 -17.51 1.23
N GLU A 54 -30.89 -17.20 0.76
CA GLU A 54 -31.90 -18.23 0.50
C GLU A 54 -31.61 -19.11 -0.72
N ILE A 55 -30.91 -18.58 -1.71
CA ILE A 55 -30.39 -19.38 -2.81
C ILE A 55 -29.24 -20.26 -2.32
N LYS A 56 -28.31 -19.72 -1.52
CA LYS A 56 -27.15 -20.46 -0.98
C LYS A 56 -27.59 -21.66 -0.14
N ASN A 57 -28.70 -21.54 0.58
CA ASN A 57 -29.33 -22.64 1.33
C ASN A 57 -29.92 -23.75 0.44
N ARG A 58 -30.19 -23.47 -0.84
CA ARG A 58 -30.76 -24.42 -1.82
C ARG A 58 -29.69 -25.03 -2.74
N VAL A 59 -28.56 -24.37 -2.90
CA VAL A 59 -27.46 -24.85 -3.75
C VAL A 59 -26.70 -25.95 -2.99
N PRO A 60 -26.38 -27.09 -3.65
CA PRO A 60 -25.60 -28.15 -3.01
C PRO A 60 -24.28 -27.65 -2.44
N HIS A 61 -23.86 -28.24 -1.31
CA HIS A 61 -22.57 -27.92 -0.69
C HIS A 61 -21.43 -28.03 -1.72
N GLY A 62 -20.49 -27.08 -1.68
CA GLY A 62 -19.38 -26.99 -2.61
C GLY A 62 -19.70 -26.39 -3.99
N SER A 63 -20.99 -26.24 -4.35
CA SER A 63 -21.40 -25.73 -5.68
C SER A 63 -21.74 -24.24 -5.72
N TRP A 64 -21.63 -23.54 -4.58
CA TRP A 64 -22.03 -22.13 -4.47
C TRP A 64 -21.27 -21.21 -5.42
N GLU A 65 -19.94 -21.36 -5.48
CA GLU A 65 -19.10 -20.48 -6.28
C GLU A 65 -19.38 -20.61 -7.78
N ASP A 66 -19.48 -21.84 -8.29
CA ASP A 66 -19.85 -22.13 -9.68
C ASP A 66 -21.26 -21.62 -10.02
N TRP A 67 -22.18 -21.73 -9.05
CA TRP A 67 -23.54 -21.20 -9.21
C TRP A 67 -23.50 -19.68 -9.39
N VAL A 68 -22.72 -18.95 -8.58
CA VAL A 68 -22.58 -17.50 -8.73
C VAL A 68 -21.99 -17.15 -10.09
N ASP A 69 -20.92 -17.81 -10.52
CA ASP A 69 -20.26 -17.53 -11.80
C ASP A 69 -21.20 -17.73 -13.00
N LYS A 70 -22.08 -18.74 -12.94
CA LYS A 70 -23.03 -19.06 -14.02
C LYS A 70 -24.30 -18.20 -14.02
N ASN A 71 -24.79 -17.80 -12.84
CA ASN A 71 -26.14 -17.24 -12.69
C ASN A 71 -26.16 -15.75 -12.33
N CYS A 72 -25.06 -15.18 -11.84
CA CYS A 72 -25.01 -13.79 -11.39
C CYS A 72 -24.23 -12.90 -12.36
N LYS A 73 -24.71 -11.67 -12.55
CA LYS A 73 -24.02 -10.62 -13.34
C LYS A 73 -22.92 -9.90 -12.53
N PHE A 74 -22.52 -10.45 -11.39
CA PHE A 74 -21.60 -9.85 -10.45
C PHE A 74 -20.67 -10.90 -9.86
N SER A 75 -19.52 -10.47 -9.36
CA SER A 75 -18.50 -11.38 -8.84
C SER A 75 -18.91 -12.08 -7.55
N LYS A 76 -18.28 -13.23 -7.27
CA LYS A 76 -18.33 -13.93 -5.98
C LYS A 76 -18.09 -13.01 -4.79
N ARG A 77 -17.14 -12.07 -4.91
CA ARG A 77 -16.85 -11.05 -3.90
C ARG A 77 -18.06 -10.16 -3.62
N LYS A 78 -18.73 -9.64 -4.66
CA LYS A 78 -19.95 -8.83 -4.50
C LYS A 78 -21.08 -9.66 -3.87
N ALA A 79 -21.25 -10.91 -4.30
CA ALA A 79 -22.22 -11.83 -3.71
C ALA A 79 -21.99 -12.03 -2.21
N SER A 80 -20.74 -12.31 -1.81
CA SER A 80 -20.36 -12.48 -0.42
C SER A 80 -20.56 -11.20 0.39
N ASN A 81 -20.22 -10.03 -0.15
CA ASN A 81 -20.42 -8.75 0.55
C ASN A 81 -21.91 -8.47 0.78
N MET A 82 -22.77 -8.70 -0.22
CA MET A 82 -24.21 -8.54 -0.07
C MET A 82 -24.79 -9.48 0.98
N ILE A 83 -24.38 -10.76 0.99
CA ILE A 83 -24.78 -11.72 2.03
C ILE A 83 -24.36 -11.22 3.42
N LYS A 84 -23.08 -10.88 3.60
CA LYS A 84 -22.55 -10.39 4.89
C LYS A 84 -23.28 -9.14 5.36
N LEU A 85 -23.55 -8.19 4.46
CA LEU A 85 -24.28 -6.98 4.78
C LEU A 85 -25.71 -7.33 5.24
N ALA A 86 -26.39 -8.21 4.50
CA ALA A 86 -27.73 -8.66 4.85
C ALA A 86 -27.77 -9.38 6.20
N GLU A 87 -26.79 -10.21 6.53
CA GLU A 87 -26.67 -10.88 7.83
C GLU A 87 -26.52 -9.87 8.96
N LYS A 88 -25.64 -8.87 8.79
CA LYS A 88 -25.42 -7.83 9.82
C LYS A 88 -26.60 -6.87 9.95
N SER A 89 -27.30 -6.55 8.86
CA SER A 89 -28.49 -5.68 8.89
C SER A 89 -29.78 -6.37 9.38
N ARG A 90 -29.76 -7.65 9.78
CA ARG A 90 -30.95 -8.36 10.29
C ARG A 90 -31.27 -8.08 11.75
N GLY A 91 -30.26 -7.72 12.55
CA GLY A 91 -30.43 -7.35 13.96
C GLY A 91 -30.54 -5.83 14.14
N ASN A 92 -30.72 -5.37 15.38
CA ASN A 92 -30.59 -3.95 15.74
C ASN A 92 -29.23 -3.63 16.38
N ASP A 93 -28.46 -4.66 16.73
CA ASP A 93 -27.22 -4.51 17.53
C ASP A 93 -25.99 -4.23 16.68
N SER A 94 -26.07 -4.39 15.35
CA SER A 94 -24.96 -4.11 14.45
C SER A 94 -25.00 -2.69 13.92
N ILE A 95 -23.83 -2.06 13.79
CA ILE A 95 -23.69 -0.74 13.17
C ILE A 95 -24.24 -0.72 11.73
N PHE A 96 -24.15 -1.84 11.01
CA PHE A 96 -24.62 -1.97 9.62
C PHE A 96 -26.15 -2.04 9.49
N SER A 97 -26.87 -1.99 10.61
CA SER A 97 -28.33 -1.92 10.64
C SER A 97 -28.82 -0.49 10.40
N ASN A 98 -28.04 0.52 10.81
CA ASN A 98 -28.34 1.92 10.55
C ASN A 98 -27.80 2.35 9.19
N ARG A 99 -28.69 2.41 8.19
CA ARG A 99 -28.32 2.81 6.83
C ARG A 99 -27.89 4.26 6.71
N GLN A 100 -28.43 5.14 7.55
CA GLN A 100 -28.09 6.57 7.51
C GLN A 100 -26.61 6.80 7.83
N THR A 101 -26.03 5.97 8.70
CA THR A 101 -24.58 6.02 9.03
C THR A 101 -23.67 5.81 7.83
N PHE A 102 -24.19 5.25 6.73
CA PHE A 102 -23.42 4.97 5.52
C PHE A 102 -24.00 5.68 4.28
N ALA A 103 -24.98 6.58 4.44
CA ALA A 103 -25.62 7.28 3.33
C ALA A 103 -24.58 8.05 2.49
N ASP A 104 -23.70 8.75 3.21
CA ASP A 104 -22.67 9.62 2.66
C ASP A 104 -21.41 8.82 2.27
N LEU A 105 -21.41 7.53 2.62
CA LEU A 105 -20.36 6.60 2.27
C LEU A 105 -20.75 5.82 1.02
N GLY A 106 -20.16 6.17 -0.12
CA GLY A 106 -20.31 5.38 -1.34
C GLY A 106 -20.07 3.88 -1.11
N ILE A 107 -20.84 3.02 -1.78
CA ILE A 107 -20.95 1.57 -1.49
C ILE A 107 -19.61 0.81 -1.38
N SER A 108 -18.58 1.28 -2.11
CA SER A 108 -17.22 0.73 -2.01
C SER A 108 -16.63 0.91 -0.62
N LYS A 109 -16.82 2.06 0.03
CA LYS A 109 -16.34 2.32 1.39
C LYS A 109 -17.05 1.42 2.41
N VAL A 110 -18.36 1.23 2.23
CA VAL A 110 -19.15 0.29 3.05
C VAL A 110 -18.60 -1.14 2.94
N TRP A 111 -18.17 -1.56 1.75
CA TRP A 111 -17.52 -2.87 1.57
C TRP A 111 -16.18 -3.01 2.27
N GLU A 112 -15.39 -1.94 2.35
CA GLU A 112 -14.13 -1.97 3.11
C GLU A 112 -14.42 -2.08 4.61
N LEU A 113 -15.36 -1.27 5.14
CA LEU A 113 -15.79 -1.33 6.54
C LEU A 113 -16.39 -2.70 6.91
N LEU A 114 -17.20 -3.29 6.03
CA LEU A 114 -17.79 -4.61 6.22
C LEU A 114 -16.76 -5.75 6.26
N SER A 115 -15.57 -5.52 5.71
CA SER A 115 -14.50 -6.53 5.67
C SER A 115 -13.69 -6.63 6.98
N THR A 116 -13.93 -5.72 7.93
CA THR A 116 -13.27 -5.69 9.24
C THR A 116 -14.23 -6.02 10.39
N THR A 117 -13.73 -6.06 11.62
CA THR A 117 -14.55 -6.20 12.84
C THR A 117 -15.40 -4.96 13.08
N GLU A 118 -16.51 -5.09 13.82
CA GLU A 118 -17.40 -3.94 14.08
C GLU A 118 -16.71 -2.90 14.95
N GLU A 119 -15.88 -3.32 15.91
CA GLU A 119 -15.11 -2.43 16.76
C GLU A 119 -14.15 -1.56 15.94
N VAL A 120 -13.48 -2.14 14.93
CA VAL A 120 -12.60 -1.38 14.03
C VAL A 120 -13.43 -0.45 13.14
N ALA A 121 -14.53 -0.94 12.57
CA ALA A 121 -15.40 -0.12 11.73
C ALA A 121 -15.98 1.07 12.50
N GLU A 122 -16.40 0.87 13.75
CA GLU A 122 -16.89 1.92 14.65
C GLU A 122 -15.84 2.98 14.95
N THR A 123 -14.59 2.59 15.20
CA THR A 123 -13.51 3.54 15.43
C THR A 123 -13.17 4.32 14.15
N VAL A 124 -13.24 3.67 12.99
CA VAL A 124 -13.03 4.36 11.69
C VAL A 124 -14.17 5.33 11.38
N LEU A 125 -15.41 4.99 11.75
CA LEU A 125 -16.58 5.85 11.57
C LEU A 125 -16.52 7.16 12.38
N GLU A 126 -15.70 7.23 13.43
CA GLU A 126 -15.47 8.46 14.20
C GLU A 126 -14.46 9.42 13.55
N ASN A 127 -13.86 9.03 12.42
CA ASN A 127 -12.96 9.90 11.69
C ASN A 127 -13.75 10.99 10.96
N GLU A 128 -13.56 12.25 11.37
CA GLU A 128 -14.23 13.42 10.80
C GLU A 128 -14.01 13.57 9.28
N ASN A 129 -12.90 13.04 8.75
CA ASN A 129 -12.56 13.14 7.32
C ASN A 129 -12.97 11.90 6.51
N LEU A 130 -13.78 10.98 7.06
CA LEU A 130 -14.11 9.70 6.42
C LEU A 130 -14.81 9.86 5.07
N GLU A 131 -15.70 10.85 4.96
CA GLU A 131 -16.46 11.14 3.75
C GLU A 131 -15.57 11.60 2.60
N ASP A 132 -14.51 12.35 2.90
CA ASP A 132 -13.55 12.86 1.91
C ASP A 132 -12.46 11.86 1.55
N MET A 133 -12.22 10.85 2.39
CA MET A 133 -11.20 9.83 2.10
C MET A 133 -11.47 9.09 0.78
N THR A 134 -10.44 8.92 -0.02
CA THR A 134 -10.48 7.95 -1.11
C THR A 134 -10.59 6.52 -0.55
N VAL A 135 -11.04 5.57 -1.37
CA VAL A 135 -11.07 4.14 -0.96
C VAL A 135 -9.68 3.63 -0.55
N LYS A 136 -8.61 4.18 -1.13
CA LYS A 136 -7.23 3.82 -0.78
C LYS A 136 -6.85 4.35 0.60
N GLU A 137 -7.19 5.59 0.91
CA GLU A 137 -6.95 6.18 2.24
C GLU A 137 -7.78 5.49 3.31
N LEU A 138 -9.05 5.19 3.02
CA LEU A 138 -9.90 4.41 3.92
C LEU A 138 -9.31 3.04 4.23
N ARG A 139 -8.74 2.34 3.23
CA ARG A 139 -8.07 1.06 3.47
C ARG A 139 -6.87 1.19 4.39
N GLU A 140 -6.10 2.27 4.24
CA GLU A 140 -4.96 2.52 5.11
C GLU A 140 -5.40 2.86 6.54
N GLU A 141 -6.43 3.67 6.68
CA GLU A 141 -7.08 3.98 7.96
C GLU A 141 -7.61 2.71 8.65
N ILE A 142 -8.34 1.85 7.93
CA ILE A 142 -8.78 0.54 8.43
C ILE A 142 -7.57 -0.33 8.81
N ARG A 143 -6.50 -0.33 8.01
CA ARG A 143 -5.30 -1.14 8.27
C ARG A 143 -4.63 -0.73 9.59
N VAL A 144 -4.44 0.56 9.81
CA VAL A 144 -3.78 1.08 11.02
C VAL A 144 -4.69 0.86 12.24
N THR A 145 -5.99 1.16 12.13
CA THR A 145 -6.94 0.95 13.22
C THR A 145 -7.10 -0.53 13.55
N LYS A 146 -7.07 -1.42 12.56
CA LYS A 146 -7.06 -2.87 12.77
C LYS A 146 -5.78 -3.33 13.48
N ALA A 147 -4.61 -2.83 13.08
CA ALA A 147 -3.36 -3.16 13.76
C ALA A 147 -3.37 -2.72 15.24
N ALA A 148 -3.95 -1.56 15.54
CA ALA A 148 -4.18 -1.11 16.91
C ALA A 148 -5.13 -2.05 17.67
N TYR A 149 -6.27 -2.40 17.07
CA TYR A 149 -7.21 -3.37 17.64
C TYR A 149 -6.56 -4.73 17.93
N ASP A 150 -5.82 -5.28 16.96
CA ASP A 150 -5.18 -6.59 17.09
C ASP A 150 -4.14 -6.60 18.22
N ARG A 151 -3.43 -5.49 18.46
CA ARG A 151 -2.50 -5.33 19.61
C ARG A 151 -3.26 -5.33 20.94
N ILE A 152 -4.28 -4.49 21.08
CA ILE A 152 -5.10 -4.41 22.30
C ILE A 152 -5.79 -5.75 22.59
N GLU A 153 -6.25 -6.43 21.54
CA GLU A 153 -6.88 -7.74 21.65
C GLU A 153 -5.89 -8.83 22.07
N ALA A 154 -4.64 -8.77 21.59
CA ALA A 154 -3.58 -9.68 22.00
C ALA A 154 -3.25 -9.50 23.50
N ASP A 155 -3.05 -8.26 23.94
CA ASP A 155 -2.79 -7.94 25.35
C ASP A 155 -3.93 -8.43 26.25
N ARG A 156 -5.18 -8.21 25.82
CA ARG A 156 -6.36 -8.70 26.55
C ARG A 156 -6.38 -10.23 26.65
N ARG A 157 -6.08 -10.94 25.57
CA ARG A 157 -6.03 -12.41 25.56
C ARG A 157 -4.96 -12.97 26.47
N GLU A 158 -3.82 -12.28 26.60
CA GLU A 158 -2.78 -12.66 27.53
C GLU A 158 -3.25 -12.53 28.98
N ILE A 159 -3.88 -11.40 29.34
CA ILE A 159 -4.46 -11.19 30.67
C ILE A 159 -5.57 -12.22 30.96
N GLU A 160 -6.44 -12.52 29.98
CA GLU A 160 -7.47 -13.55 30.11
C GLU A 160 -6.87 -14.96 30.30
N ALA A 161 -5.76 -15.27 29.62
CA ALA A 161 -5.05 -16.53 29.80
C ALA A 161 -4.40 -16.65 31.19
N GLU A 162 -3.79 -15.58 31.69
CA GLU A 162 -3.25 -15.51 33.05
C GLU A 162 -4.35 -15.69 34.11
N ALA A 163 -5.47 -14.98 33.96
CA ALA A 163 -6.63 -15.13 34.84
C ALA A 163 -7.15 -16.57 34.85
N LYS A 164 -7.22 -17.22 33.68
CA LYS A 164 -7.63 -18.63 33.58
C LYS A 164 -6.65 -19.58 34.29
N ARG A 165 -5.33 -19.32 34.20
CA ARG A 165 -4.30 -20.11 34.92
C ARG A 165 -4.43 -19.94 36.43
N ALA A 166 -4.51 -18.70 36.91
CA ALA A 166 -4.71 -18.40 38.33
C ALA A 166 -5.97 -19.06 38.88
N LYS A 167 -7.07 -19.05 38.11
CA LYS A 167 -8.33 -19.69 38.49
C LYS A 167 -8.22 -21.22 38.60
N ALA A 168 -7.42 -21.85 37.75
CA ALA A 168 -7.13 -23.28 37.82
C ALA A 168 -6.24 -23.63 39.02
N GLU A 169 -5.24 -22.80 39.32
CA GLU A 169 -4.34 -22.96 40.46
C GLU A 169 -5.08 -22.81 41.80
N ILE A 170 -5.97 -21.82 41.92
CA ILE A 170 -6.86 -21.66 43.07
C ILE A 170 -7.74 -22.89 43.27
N LEU A 171 -8.24 -23.49 42.19
CA LEU A 171 -9.07 -24.70 42.29
C LEU A 171 -8.27 -25.89 42.82
N GLU A 172 -7.02 -26.06 42.38
CA GLU A 172 -6.15 -27.13 42.85
C GLU A 172 -5.73 -26.92 44.31
N LEU A 173 -5.37 -25.70 44.71
CA LEU A 173 -5.04 -25.36 46.10
C LEU A 173 -6.23 -25.60 47.04
N LYS A 174 -7.45 -25.24 46.63
CA LYS A 174 -8.68 -25.54 47.40
C LYS A 174 -8.84 -27.05 47.61
N LYS A 175 -8.61 -27.85 46.58
CA LYS A 175 -8.71 -29.30 46.66
C LYS A 175 -7.63 -29.91 47.59
N GLN A 176 -6.43 -29.34 47.61
CA GLN A 176 -5.37 -29.77 48.53
C GLN A 176 -5.70 -29.43 49.99
N LEU A 177 -6.33 -28.28 50.24
CA LEU A 177 -6.82 -27.86 51.57
C LEU A 177 -7.96 -28.75 52.09
N GLU A 178 -8.81 -29.29 51.22
CA GLU A 178 -9.90 -30.22 51.58
C GLU A 178 -9.41 -31.67 51.82
N GLY A 179 -8.14 -31.98 51.57
CA GLY A 179 -7.56 -33.31 51.69
C GLY A 179 -7.22 -33.73 53.12
N PRO A 180 -7.25 -35.03 53.47
CA PRO A 180 -7.11 -35.53 54.86
C PRO A 180 -5.67 -35.49 55.45
N ALA A 181 -4.71 -34.81 54.81
CA ALA A 181 -3.28 -34.95 55.11
C ALA A 181 -2.49 -33.64 55.30
N THR A 182 -3.15 -32.50 55.56
CA THR A 182 -2.43 -31.24 55.78
C THR A 182 -2.08 -31.04 57.26
N ARG A 183 -0.78 -31.02 57.56
CA ARG A 183 -0.22 -30.69 58.89
C ARG A 183 -0.45 -29.19 59.15
N SER A 184 -0.78 -28.78 60.38
CA SER A 184 -1.24 -27.43 60.76
C SER A 184 -0.41 -26.22 60.24
N GLU A 185 0.90 -26.36 60.07
CA GLU A 185 1.74 -25.27 59.51
C GLU A 185 1.68 -25.20 57.97
N SER A 186 1.37 -26.33 57.32
CA SER A 186 1.20 -26.42 55.86
C SER A 186 -0.18 -25.90 55.43
N THR A 187 -1.20 -25.93 56.29
CA THR A 187 -2.52 -25.36 55.99
C THR A 187 -2.47 -23.84 55.96
N GLU A 188 -1.83 -23.21 56.94
CA GLU A 188 -1.75 -21.74 57.02
C GLU A 188 -0.97 -21.15 55.82
N ALA A 189 0.10 -21.81 55.38
CA ALA A 189 0.86 -21.41 54.20
C ALA A 189 0.03 -21.51 52.91
N LEU A 190 -0.71 -22.62 52.73
CA LEU A 190 -1.58 -22.83 51.56
C LEU A 190 -2.78 -21.88 51.56
N GLU A 191 -3.34 -21.55 52.72
CA GLU A 191 -4.41 -20.56 52.86
C GLU A 191 -3.93 -19.14 52.52
N ALA A 192 -2.72 -18.78 52.94
CA ALA A 192 -2.11 -17.50 52.59
C ALA A 192 -1.86 -17.38 51.08
N GLU A 193 -1.31 -18.43 50.46
CA GLU A 193 -1.08 -18.50 49.00
C GLU A 193 -2.41 -18.45 48.21
N LEU A 194 -3.43 -19.17 48.67
CA LEU A 194 -4.77 -19.13 48.08
C LEU A 194 -5.36 -17.72 48.13
N LYS A 195 -5.22 -17.02 49.26
CA LYS A 195 -5.71 -15.65 49.40
C LYS A 195 -4.97 -14.69 48.46
N GLU A 196 -3.65 -14.80 48.37
CA GLU A 196 -2.84 -13.97 47.46
C GLU A 196 -3.24 -14.21 45.99
N LEU A 197 -3.43 -15.47 45.58
CA LEU A 197 -3.88 -15.80 44.23
C LEU A 197 -5.30 -15.31 43.94
N GLN A 198 -6.20 -15.35 44.93
CA GLN A 198 -7.55 -14.79 44.80
C GLN A 198 -7.51 -13.27 44.59
N GLU A 199 -6.70 -12.54 45.35
CA GLU A 199 -6.51 -11.10 45.17
C GLU A 199 -5.92 -10.77 43.78
N LYS A 200 -4.95 -11.56 43.31
CA LYS A 200 -4.39 -11.43 41.95
C LYS A 200 -5.43 -11.71 40.87
N LEU A 201 -6.25 -12.76 41.03
CA LEU A 201 -7.31 -13.09 40.07
C LEU A 201 -8.35 -11.98 40.00
N GLU A 202 -8.80 -11.45 41.14
CA GLU A 202 -9.76 -10.34 41.21
C GLU A 202 -9.22 -9.09 40.49
N LYS A 203 -7.94 -8.75 40.74
CA LYS A 203 -7.27 -7.64 40.03
C LYS A 203 -7.23 -7.86 38.51
N LYS A 204 -6.91 -9.07 38.05
CA LYS A 204 -6.87 -9.42 36.62
C LYS A 204 -8.25 -9.39 35.98
N GLU A 205 -9.28 -9.90 36.66
CA GLU A 205 -10.68 -9.82 36.20
C GLU A 205 -11.15 -8.37 36.09
N GLN A 206 -10.74 -7.51 37.01
CA GLN A 206 -11.00 -6.07 36.94
C GLN A 206 -10.25 -5.40 35.78
N GLU A 207 -8.97 -5.72 35.56
CA GLU A 207 -8.19 -5.25 34.40
C GLU A 207 -8.87 -5.62 33.06
N ILE A 208 -9.37 -6.86 32.92
CA ILE A 208 -10.10 -7.31 31.73
C ILE A 208 -11.39 -6.50 31.53
N LYS A 209 -12.13 -6.25 32.61
CA LYS A 209 -13.37 -5.47 32.58
C LYS A 209 -13.10 -4.03 32.16
N ASP A 210 -12.08 -3.39 32.72
CA ASP A 210 -11.70 -2.02 32.39
C ASP A 210 -11.18 -1.91 30.96
N ALA A 211 -10.38 -2.89 30.50
CA ALA A 211 -9.92 -2.96 29.12
C ALA A 211 -11.08 -3.11 28.12
N LYS A 212 -12.11 -3.89 28.45
CA LYS A 212 -13.34 -3.99 27.64
C LYS A 212 -14.14 -2.70 27.62
N ALA A 213 -14.31 -2.06 28.79
CA ALA A 213 -15.05 -0.80 28.89
C ALA A 213 -14.36 0.35 28.13
N LYS A 214 -13.02 0.38 28.12
CA LYS A 214 -12.21 1.42 27.45
C LYS A 214 -11.65 0.97 26.10
N GLN A 215 -12.13 -0.15 25.55
CA GLN A 215 -11.52 -0.78 24.37
C GLN A 215 -11.39 0.22 23.21
N LYS A 216 -12.45 0.98 22.92
CA LYS A 216 -12.47 1.98 21.86
C LYS A 216 -11.42 3.09 22.07
N GLU A 217 -11.29 3.58 23.30
CA GLU A 217 -10.30 4.60 23.66
C GLU A 217 -8.85 4.07 23.55
N LEU A 218 -8.63 2.81 23.95
CA LEU A 218 -7.33 2.14 23.83
C LEU A 218 -6.94 1.95 22.36
N ILE A 219 -7.88 1.53 21.50
CA ILE A 219 -7.66 1.43 20.05
C ILE A 219 -7.25 2.79 19.49
N LYS A 220 -7.94 3.87 19.85
CA LYS A 220 -7.61 5.22 19.38
C LYS A 220 -6.20 5.65 19.79
N LYS A 221 -5.82 5.46 21.06
CA LYS A 221 -4.48 5.78 21.56
C LYS A 221 -3.39 4.96 20.85
N GLU A 222 -3.59 3.66 20.70
CA GLU A 222 -2.62 2.80 20.03
C GLU A 222 -2.53 3.08 18.52
N LYS A 223 -3.64 3.46 17.88
CA LYS A 223 -3.68 3.95 16.50
C LYS A 223 -2.83 5.22 16.34
N ASP A 224 -3.01 6.20 17.22
CA ASP A 224 -2.25 7.46 17.18
C ASP A 224 -0.74 7.21 17.38
N LYS A 225 -0.38 6.28 18.28
CA LYS A 225 1.00 5.83 18.47
C LYS A 225 1.58 5.17 17.21
N LEU A 226 0.83 4.26 16.58
CA LEU A 226 1.22 3.63 15.33
C LEU A 226 1.42 4.62 14.18
N LEU A 227 0.58 5.65 14.09
CA LEU A 227 0.74 6.72 13.11
C LEU A 227 2.01 7.53 13.37
N ALA A 228 2.30 7.87 14.63
CA ALA A 228 3.53 8.57 15.01
C ALA A 228 4.79 7.73 14.69
N GLU A 229 4.79 6.44 15.02
CA GLU A 229 5.88 5.51 14.69
C GLU A 229 6.10 5.42 13.17
N LYS A 230 5.02 5.34 12.39
CA LYS A 230 5.09 5.28 10.93
C LYS A 230 5.67 6.56 10.32
N GLU A 231 5.26 7.73 10.80
CA GLU A 231 5.81 9.00 10.31
C GLU A 231 7.27 9.18 10.72
N HIS A 232 7.66 8.77 11.94
CA HIS A 232 9.06 8.78 12.36
C HIS A 232 9.93 7.90 11.45
N ALA A 233 9.52 6.65 11.22
CA ALA A 233 10.25 5.72 10.35
C ALA A 233 10.37 6.25 8.91
N LYS A 234 9.33 6.92 8.41
CA LYS A 234 9.34 7.55 7.08
C LYS A 234 10.30 8.74 7.02
N MET A 235 10.38 9.55 8.07
CA MET A 235 11.34 10.65 8.16
C MET A 235 12.78 10.14 8.20
N GLU A 236 13.06 9.10 9.01
CA GLU A 236 14.37 8.48 9.09
C GLU A 236 14.79 7.89 7.74
N ALA A 237 13.92 7.11 7.09
CA ALA A 237 14.20 6.54 5.77
C ALA A 237 14.46 7.62 4.71
N LYS A 238 13.72 8.74 4.77
CA LYS A 238 13.95 9.88 3.86
C LYS A 238 15.29 10.54 4.12
N ALA A 239 15.66 10.75 5.39
CA ALA A 239 16.94 11.36 5.76
C ALA A 239 18.12 10.46 5.34
N GLU A 240 18.00 9.15 5.52
CA GLU A 240 19.00 8.18 5.08
C GLU A 240 19.16 8.16 3.55
N ALA A 241 18.04 8.15 2.82
CA ALA A 241 18.06 8.21 1.35
C ALA A 241 18.65 9.53 0.83
N GLU A 242 18.38 10.66 1.50
CA GLU A 242 18.95 11.96 1.14
C GLU A 242 20.47 11.98 1.40
N LYS A 243 20.92 11.40 2.51
CA LYS A 243 22.34 11.26 2.81
C LYS A 243 23.05 10.38 1.78
N SER A 244 22.52 9.20 1.48
CA SER A 244 23.12 8.32 0.48
C SER A 244 23.17 8.96 -0.91
N PHE A 245 22.13 9.73 -1.28
CA PHE A 245 22.11 10.45 -2.54
C PHE A 245 23.17 11.57 -2.59
N LYS A 246 23.36 12.31 -1.48
CA LYS A 246 24.41 13.33 -1.37
C LYS A 246 25.80 12.70 -1.48
N ASP A 247 26.04 11.59 -0.78
CA ASP A 247 27.33 10.88 -0.81
C ASP A 247 27.65 10.37 -2.23
N GLU A 248 26.66 9.81 -2.95
CA GLU A 248 26.83 9.38 -4.34
C GLU A 248 27.09 10.56 -5.29
N LEU A 249 26.37 11.68 -5.11
CA LEU A 249 26.57 12.89 -5.91
C LEU A 249 27.97 13.49 -5.68
N GLU A 250 28.47 13.50 -4.45
CA GLU A 250 29.83 13.95 -4.13
C GLU A 250 30.88 13.06 -4.76
N SER A 251 30.69 11.73 -4.73
CA SER A 251 31.57 10.76 -5.38
C SER A 251 31.64 11.00 -6.90
N LYS A 252 30.49 11.12 -7.58
CA LYS A 252 30.45 11.43 -9.03
C LYS A 252 31.10 12.77 -9.35
N ARG A 253 30.85 13.82 -8.55
CA ARG A 253 31.50 15.12 -8.74
C ARG A 253 33.02 15.05 -8.57
N ALA A 254 33.53 14.19 -7.69
CA ALA A 254 34.96 13.97 -7.54
C ALA A 254 35.55 13.25 -8.75
N GLU A 255 34.84 12.28 -9.33
CA GLU A 255 35.22 11.60 -10.57
C GLU A 255 35.23 12.56 -11.77
N ASP A 256 34.18 13.37 -11.91
CA ASP A 256 34.08 14.38 -12.98
C ASP A 256 35.21 15.41 -12.88
N ARG A 257 35.57 15.85 -11.67
CA ARG A 257 36.73 16.75 -11.46
C ARG A 257 38.02 16.15 -11.97
N LYS A 258 38.30 14.88 -11.64
CA LYS A 258 39.49 14.18 -12.16
C LYS A 258 39.46 14.09 -13.68
N ARG A 259 38.29 13.83 -14.27
CA ARG A 259 38.14 13.74 -15.72
C ARG A 259 38.38 15.09 -16.41
N ILE A 260 37.87 16.18 -15.85
CA ILE A 260 38.13 17.54 -16.35
C ILE A 260 39.62 17.85 -16.28
N GLU A 261 40.29 17.57 -15.16
CA GLU A 261 41.74 17.78 -15.02
C GLU A 261 42.53 17.01 -16.09
N THR A 262 42.18 15.75 -16.36
CA THR A 262 42.84 14.98 -17.43
C THR A 262 42.62 15.58 -18.82
N LEU A 263 41.41 16.09 -19.11
CA LEU A 263 41.10 16.74 -20.39
C LEU A 263 41.81 18.08 -20.54
N GLU A 264 41.93 18.86 -19.47
CA GLU A 264 42.69 20.11 -19.45
C GLU A 264 44.18 19.88 -19.71
N GLU A 265 44.78 18.84 -19.11
CA GLU A 265 46.16 18.46 -19.41
C GLU A 265 46.36 18.04 -20.87
N GLU A 266 45.42 17.26 -21.43
CA GLU A 266 45.46 16.84 -22.83
C GLU A 266 45.33 18.03 -23.79
N LEU A 267 44.42 18.96 -23.49
CA LEU A 267 44.27 20.21 -24.24
C LEU A 267 45.54 21.06 -24.18
N ALA A 268 46.13 21.26 -23.01
CA ALA A 268 47.38 22.02 -22.87
C ALA A 268 48.54 21.38 -23.66
N LYS A 269 48.63 20.04 -23.66
CA LYS A 269 49.61 19.29 -24.48
C LYS A 269 49.34 19.50 -25.98
N ALA A 270 48.07 19.48 -26.41
CA ALA A 270 47.69 19.72 -27.79
C ALA A 270 48.00 21.16 -28.24
N GLU A 271 47.69 22.18 -27.41
CA GLU A 271 47.99 23.59 -27.67
C GLU A 271 49.50 23.85 -27.72
N LYS A 272 50.29 23.20 -26.86
CA LYS A 272 51.76 23.29 -26.90
C LYS A 272 52.33 22.69 -28.18
N LYS A 273 51.77 21.57 -28.66
CA LYS A 273 52.12 21.01 -29.98
C LYS A 273 51.70 21.95 -31.12
N LEU A 274 50.56 22.62 -30.98
CA LEU A 274 50.04 23.60 -31.94
C LEU A 274 50.97 24.82 -32.07
N SER A 275 51.39 25.40 -30.96
CA SER A 275 52.25 26.59 -30.90
C SER A 275 53.71 26.31 -31.31
N ALA A 276 54.23 25.10 -31.06
CA ALA A 276 55.60 24.74 -31.42
C ALA A 276 55.85 24.55 -32.93
N SER A 277 54.80 24.46 -33.76
CA SER A 277 54.95 24.06 -35.17
C SER A 277 55.12 25.20 -36.16
N GLY A 278 54.94 26.48 -35.78
CA GLY A 278 55.29 27.69 -36.56
C GLY A 278 54.70 27.85 -37.98
N ASN A 279 54.06 26.84 -38.54
CA ASN A 279 53.49 26.81 -39.88
C ASN A 279 52.24 25.92 -39.85
N GLU A 280 51.09 26.56 -39.69
CA GLU A 280 49.77 25.95 -39.51
C GLU A 280 49.46 24.85 -40.54
N LYS A 281 49.86 25.05 -41.80
CA LYS A 281 49.65 24.07 -42.88
C LYS A 281 50.53 22.83 -42.73
N LEU A 282 51.77 22.99 -42.27
CA LEU A 282 52.68 21.87 -42.03
C LEU A 282 52.20 21.01 -40.85
N LEU A 283 51.65 21.67 -39.82
CA LEU A 283 51.05 20.99 -38.69
C LEU A 283 49.78 20.24 -39.07
N GLN A 284 48.89 20.85 -39.86
CA GLN A 284 47.69 20.17 -40.37
C GLN A 284 48.06 18.91 -41.16
N ILE A 285 49.06 19.00 -42.06
CA ILE A 285 49.56 17.82 -42.78
C ILE A 285 50.11 16.77 -41.81
N LYS A 286 50.85 17.17 -40.76
CA LYS A 286 51.40 16.22 -39.77
C LYS A 286 50.31 15.53 -38.95
N ILE A 287 49.28 16.26 -38.51
CA ILE A 287 48.12 15.72 -37.78
C ILE A 287 47.34 14.75 -38.69
N HIS A 288 47.10 15.14 -39.94
CA HIS A 288 46.42 14.25 -40.90
C HIS A 288 47.27 13.01 -41.22
N ALA A 289 48.58 13.15 -41.35
CA ALA A 289 49.50 12.01 -41.53
C ALA A 289 49.51 11.07 -40.32
N GLU A 290 49.56 11.59 -39.09
CA GLU A 290 49.46 10.78 -37.86
C GLU A 290 48.09 10.09 -37.75
N THR A 291 47.01 10.75 -38.17
CA THR A 291 45.66 10.17 -38.19
C THR A 291 45.56 9.03 -39.21
N ILE A 292 46.15 9.19 -40.39
CA ILE A 292 46.24 8.13 -41.40
C ILE A 292 47.04 6.94 -40.86
N GLN A 293 48.19 7.19 -40.22
CA GLN A 293 49.02 6.14 -39.61
C GLN A 293 48.25 5.36 -38.54
N ASN A 294 47.66 6.06 -37.56
CA ASN A 294 46.88 5.42 -36.50
C ASN A 294 45.68 4.64 -37.03
N SER A 295 45.01 5.15 -38.07
CA SER A 295 43.90 4.44 -38.72
C SER A 295 44.39 3.20 -39.45
N PHE A 296 45.56 3.27 -40.09
CA PHE A 296 46.17 2.13 -40.76
C PHE A 296 46.59 1.03 -39.78
N ASP A 297 47.14 1.39 -38.62
CA ASP A 297 47.48 0.43 -37.57
C ASP A 297 46.24 -0.32 -37.05
N LYS A 298 45.12 0.39 -36.84
CA LYS A 298 43.83 -0.24 -36.49
C LYS A 298 43.30 -1.15 -37.59
N ILE A 299 43.44 -0.75 -38.86
CA ILE A 299 43.09 -1.60 -40.00
C ILE A 299 43.94 -2.87 -39.98
N LYS A 300 45.24 -2.76 -39.72
CA LYS A 300 46.15 -3.90 -39.64
C LYS A 300 45.75 -4.86 -38.52
N GLU A 301 45.48 -4.33 -37.32
CA GLU A 301 45.01 -5.13 -36.18
C GLU A 301 43.68 -5.85 -36.51
N THR A 302 42.75 -5.16 -37.17
CA THR A 302 41.47 -5.76 -37.59
C THR A 302 41.67 -6.89 -38.60
N ILE A 303 42.60 -6.71 -39.55
CA ILE A 303 42.94 -7.75 -40.54
C ILE A 303 43.59 -8.95 -39.87
N GLU A 304 44.47 -8.73 -38.88
CA GLU A 304 45.13 -9.81 -38.11
C GLU A 304 44.12 -10.67 -37.32
N GLN A 305 42.98 -10.09 -36.94
CA GLN A 305 41.90 -10.77 -36.22
C GLN A 305 40.83 -11.39 -37.13
N THR A 306 41.03 -11.40 -38.45
CA THR A 306 40.05 -11.87 -39.44
C THR A 306 40.51 -13.15 -40.16
N GLU A 307 39.58 -14.04 -40.51
CA GLU A 307 39.84 -15.31 -41.21
C GLU A 307 40.62 -15.14 -42.53
N PRO A 308 41.52 -16.08 -42.90
CA PRO A 308 42.54 -15.89 -43.94
C PRO A 308 42.01 -15.46 -45.32
N GLU A 309 40.91 -16.04 -45.78
CA GLU A 309 40.34 -15.74 -47.11
C GLU A 309 39.76 -14.32 -47.16
N THR A 310 39.14 -13.87 -46.07
CA THR A 310 38.56 -12.53 -45.95
C THR A 310 39.64 -11.49 -45.66
N ALA A 311 40.65 -11.84 -44.86
CA ALA A 311 41.82 -11.00 -44.62
C ALA A 311 42.58 -10.69 -45.92
N GLU A 312 42.74 -11.65 -46.85
CA GLU A 312 43.41 -11.39 -48.12
C GLU A 312 42.57 -10.46 -49.04
N LYS A 313 41.24 -10.61 -49.03
CA LYS A 313 40.34 -9.66 -49.73
C LYS A 313 40.44 -8.26 -49.15
N MET A 314 40.47 -8.11 -47.82
CA MET A 314 40.66 -6.83 -47.14
C MET A 314 42.02 -6.20 -47.47
N LYS A 315 43.11 -6.99 -47.46
CA LYS A 315 44.45 -6.51 -47.85
C LYS A 315 44.46 -5.99 -49.29
N ASN A 316 43.83 -6.72 -50.22
CA ASN A 316 43.75 -6.29 -51.62
C ASN A 316 42.95 -5.00 -51.79
N PHE A 317 41.85 -4.84 -51.03
CA PHE A 317 41.09 -3.59 -51.02
C PHE A 317 41.91 -2.41 -50.49
N ILE A 318 42.59 -2.58 -49.36
CA ILE A 318 43.43 -1.53 -48.77
C ILE A 318 44.62 -1.19 -49.68
N ARG A 319 45.25 -2.17 -50.35
CA ARG A 319 46.28 -1.94 -51.37
C ARG A 319 45.74 -1.06 -52.51
N ALA A 320 44.56 -1.38 -53.04
CA ALA A 320 43.94 -0.58 -54.12
C ALA A 320 43.64 0.87 -53.67
N VAL A 321 43.20 1.06 -52.43
CA VAL A 321 43.00 2.40 -51.86
C VAL A 321 44.33 3.15 -51.74
N LEU A 322 45.38 2.50 -51.24
CA LEU A 322 46.71 3.11 -51.11
C LEU A 322 47.33 3.46 -52.47
N ASP A 323 47.19 2.60 -53.48
CA ASP A 323 47.68 2.86 -54.83
C ASP A 323 47.01 4.08 -55.45
N LYS A 324 45.70 4.26 -55.19
CA LYS A 324 44.97 5.46 -55.63
C LYS A 324 45.49 6.72 -54.93
N VAL A 325 45.66 6.68 -53.61
CA VAL A 325 46.21 7.81 -52.85
C VAL A 325 47.63 8.15 -53.30
N LYS A 326 48.47 7.15 -53.57
CA LYS A 326 49.83 7.32 -54.10
C LYS A 326 49.84 7.97 -55.49
N GLY A 327 48.80 7.77 -56.29
CA GLY A 327 48.68 8.40 -57.61
C GLY A 327 48.29 9.88 -57.58
N GLU A 328 47.79 10.38 -56.45
CA GLU A 328 47.35 11.77 -56.27
C GLU A 328 48.37 12.65 -55.51
N LEU A 329 49.47 12.06 -55.01
CA LEU A 329 50.57 12.72 -54.30
C LEU A 329 51.81 12.89 -55.20
#